data_AF-A0A534U4Z1-F1
#
_entry.id   AF-A0A534U4Z1-F1
#
_cell.length_a   1.000
_cell.length_b   1.000
_cell.length_c   1.000
_cell.angle_alpha   90.00
_cell.angle_beta   90.00
_cell.angle_gamma   90.00
#
_symmetry.space_group_name_H-M   'P 1'
#
loop_
_entity.id
_entity.type
_entity.pdbx_description
1 polymer ?
#
loop_
_entity_poly.entity_id
_entity_poly.type
_entity_poly.pdbx_seq_one_letter_code
_entity_poly.pdbx_strand_id
1 'polypeptide(L)'
;MADGLGKPFYIESPGIGLKKYPSCYHTHRALDGVFQLLGEHRLNDKDIAEVDVGTSERAMRVLAFSEPATPYQAKYSMPYCIAAAVVDHQVTLDTFTPRKFEDPRIVETKKKVHLSFPDVPIWPGLADVGP
;
A
#
# COMPACT_ATOMS: atom_id res chain seq x y z
N MET A 1 29.85 -16.49 -9.54
CA MET A 1 30.62 -15.78 -10.57
C MET A 1 29.85 -14.51 -10.95
N ALA A 2 30.54 -13.44 -11.33
CA ALA A 2 29.96 -12.13 -11.65
C ALA A 2 29.60 -12.00 -13.14
N ASP A 3 29.22 -13.10 -13.78
CA ASP A 3 28.91 -13.11 -15.21
C ASP A 3 27.72 -12.20 -15.49
N GLY A 4 27.86 -11.34 -16.49
CA GLY A 4 26.84 -10.34 -16.86
C GLY A 4 26.75 -9.11 -15.94
N LEU A 5 27.64 -8.96 -14.94
CA LEU A 5 27.67 -7.76 -14.10
C LEU A 5 27.87 -6.50 -14.96
N GLY A 6 26.90 -5.59 -14.90
CA GLY A 6 26.91 -4.33 -15.67
C GLY A 6 26.50 -4.45 -17.14
N LYS A 7 25.87 -5.57 -17.57
CA LYS A 7 25.45 -5.79 -18.96
C LYS A 7 23.99 -6.31 -19.08
N PRO A 8 22.98 -5.44 -19.10
CA PRO A 8 23.06 -4.00 -18.85
C PRO A 8 23.26 -3.70 -17.35
N PHE A 9 23.56 -2.45 -17.01
CA PHE A 9 23.52 -2.06 -15.60
C PHE A 9 22.08 -2.19 -15.07
N TYR A 10 21.92 -2.62 -13.82
CA TYR A 10 20.60 -2.75 -13.20
C TYR A 10 19.83 -1.41 -13.19
N ILE A 11 20.55 -0.28 -13.05
CA ILE A 11 19.96 1.07 -13.12
C ILE A 11 19.38 1.41 -14.49
N GLU A 12 19.86 0.76 -15.55
CA GLU A 12 19.36 0.91 -16.92
C GLU A 12 18.20 -0.06 -17.18
N SER A 13 18.36 -1.33 -16.81
CA SER A 13 17.32 -2.34 -16.93
C SER A 13 17.47 -3.40 -15.84
N PRO A 14 16.43 -3.69 -15.03
CA PRO A 14 15.04 -3.20 -15.14
C PRO A 14 14.83 -1.77 -14.63
N GLY A 15 15.87 -1.12 -14.09
CA GLY A 15 15.82 0.23 -13.56
C GLY A 15 15.59 0.30 -12.05
N ILE A 16 15.38 1.52 -11.55
CA ILE A 16 15.10 1.81 -10.13
C ILE A 16 13.61 2.05 -9.91
N GLY A 17 13.08 1.47 -8.83
CA GLY A 17 11.72 1.74 -8.37
C GLY A 17 11.66 3.08 -7.63
N LEU A 18 11.06 4.09 -8.24
CA LEU A 18 10.76 5.36 -7.57
C LEU A 18 9.45 5.24 -6.81
N LYS A 19 9.47 5.56 -5.50
CA LYS A 19 8.27 5.50 -4.66
C LYS A 19 7.33 6.66 -4.98
N LYS A 20 6.09 6.34 -5.34
CA LYS A 20 5.00 7.32 -5.46
C LYS A 20 4.48 7.79 -4.09
N TYR A 21 4.40 6.88 -3.13
CA TYR A 21 3.91 7.14 -1.77
C TYR A 21 4.99 6.93 -0.69
N PRO A 22 5.01 7.73 0.39
CA PRO A 22 6.02 7.64 1.46
C PRO A 22 5.77 6.51 2.48
N SER A 23 5.43 5.33 1.98
CA SER A 23 5.13 4.08 2.69
C SER A 23 5.94 2.88 2.14
N CYS A 24 5.74 1.69 2.70
CA CYS A 24 6.26 0.43 2.17
C CYS A 24 5.75 0.20 0.74
N TYR A 25 6.63 -0.25 -0.15
CA TYR A 25 6.34 -0.47 -1.57
C TYR A 25 5.14 -1.40 -1.80
N HIS A 26 4.93 -2.39 -0.93
CA HIS A 26 3.81 -3.32 -1.03
C HIS A 26 2.43 -2.67 -0.86
N THR A 27 2.34 -1.44 -0.35
CA THR A 27 1.05 -0.70 -0.26
C THR A 27 0.69 0.01 -1.56
N HIS A 28 1.64 0.21 -2.50
CA HIS A 28 1.48 1.17 -3.60
C HIS A 28 0.41 0.74 -4.60
N ARG A 29 0.34 -0.55 -4.95
CA ARG A 29 -0.68 -1.06 -5.89
C ARG A 29 -2.10 -0.97 -5.31
N ALA A 30 -2.24 -1.25 -4.01
CA ALA A 30 -3.52 -1.12 -3.32
C ALA A 30 -3.96 0.34 -3.25
N LEU A 31 -3.02 1.26 -2.97
CA LEU A 31 -3.28 2.70 -3.00
C LEU A 31 -3.72 3.16 -4.39
N ASP A 32 -3.03 2.75 -5.46
CA ASP A 32 -3.43 3.10 -6.83
C ASP A 32 -4.85 2.59 -7.15
N GLY A 33 -5.19 1.35 -6.79
CA GLY A 33 -6.53 0.80 -7.00
C GLY A 33 -7.61 1.53 -6.19
N VAL A 34 -7.34 1.84 -4.93
CA VAL A 34 -8.27 2.60 -4.09
C VAL A 34 -8.48 4.02 -4.63
N PHE A 35 -7.42 4.73 -5.04
CA PHE A 35 -7.57 6.06 -5.63
C PHE A 35 -8.37 6.04 -6.94
N GLN A 36 -8.19 5.00 -7.76
CA GLN A 36 -9.00 4.82 -8.96
C GLN A 36 -10.49 4.67 -8.60
N LEU A 37 -10.83 3.76 -7.69
CA LEU A 37 -12.22 3.54 -7.26
C LEU A 37 -12.85 4.78 -6.62
N LEU A 38 -12.12 5.47 -5.74
CA LEU A 38 -12.58 6.72 -5.11
C LEU A 38 -12.88 7.78 -6.18
N GLY A 39 -12.03 7.90 -7.20
CA GLY A 39 -12.20 8.87 -8.28
C GLY A 39 -13.37 8.53 -9.22
N GLU A 40 -13.47 7.28 -9.65
CA GLU A 40 -14.51 6.79 -10.58
C GLU A 40 -15.91 6.90 -9.97
N HIS A 41 -16.04 6.56 -8.69
CA HIS A 41 -17.33 6.51 -8.01
C HIS A 41 -17.61 7.73 -7.13
N ARG A 42 -16.65 8.66 -6.98
CA ARG A 42 -16.75 9.86 -6.12
C ARG A 42 -17.11 9.52 -4.66
N LEU A 43 -16.58 8.41 -4.16
CA LEU A 43 -16.83 7.90 -2.81
C LEU A 43 -16.05 8.68 -1.77
N ASN A 44 -16.57 8.77 -0.55
CA ASN A 44 -15.84 9.20 0.64
C ASN A 44 -15.89 8.12 1.75
N ASP A 45 -15.25 8.40 2.89
CA ASP A 45 -15.14 7.50 4.05
C ASP A 45 -16.49 7.05 4.63
N LYS A 46 -17.56 7.84 4.44
CA LYS A 46 -18.91 7.53 4.92
C LYS A 46 -19.69 6.64 3.96
N ASP A 47 -19.31 6.61 2.68
CA ASP A 47 -19.97 5.77 1.66
C ASP A 47 -19.45 4.33 1.69
N ILE A 48 -18.29 4.12 2.33
CA ILE A 48 -17.57 2.84 2.33
C ILE A 48 -17.93 2.07 3.60
N ALA A 49 -18.52 0.88 3.42
CA ALA A 49 -18.77 -0.07 4.49
C ALA A 49 -17.50 -0.83 4.88
N GLU A 50 -16.83 -1.45 3.89
CA GLU A 50 -15.64 -2.27 4.06
C GLU A 50 -14.69 -2.11 2.85
N VAL A 51 -13.40 -2.41 3.05
CA VAL A 51 -12.38 -2.47 2.01
C VAL A 51 -11.56 -3.75 2.19
N ASP A 52 -11.72 -4.69 1.27
CA ASP A 52 -10.90 -5.89 1.21
C ASP A 52 -9.70 -5.71 0.28
N VAL A 53 -8.50 -5.93 0.82
CA VAL A 53 -7.24 -5.82 0.08
C VAL A 53 -6.62 -7.21 -0.04
N GLY A 54 -6.78 -7.80 -1.23
CA GLY A 54 -6.07 -9.01 -1.61
C GLY A 54 -4.62 -8.71 -1.97
N THR A 55 -3.66 -9.41 -1.37
CA THR A 55 -2.22 -9.22 -1.66
C THR A 55 -1.43 -10.52 -1.60
N SER A 56 -0.13 -10.47 -1.92
CA SER A 56 0.74 -11.65 -1.86
C SER A 56 1.15 -12.01 -0.44
N GLU A 57 1.51 -13.27 -0.21
CA GLU A 57 2.03 -13.73 1.09
C GLU A 57 3.27 -12.93 1.53
N ARG A 58 4.14 -12.56 0.57
CA ARG A 58 5.29 -11.69 0.83
C ARG A 58 4.86 -10.33 1.35
N ALA A 59 3.85 -9.71 0.74
CA ALA A 59 3.31 -8.44 1.20
C ALA A 59 2.72 -8.57 2.61
N MET A 60 1.98 -9.64 2.91
CA MET A 60 1.45 -9.91 4.25
C MET A 60 2.56 -9.99 5.32
N ARG A 61 3.68 -10.64 5.00
CA ARG A 61 4.84 -10.75 5.91
C ARG A 61 5.56 -9.41 6.12
N VAL A 62 5.66 -8.60 5.07
CA VAL A 62 6.36 -7.29 5.13
C VAL A 62 5.47 -6.22 5.78
N LEU A 63 4.16 -6.24 5.53
CA LEU A 63 3.19 -5.29 6.07
C LEU A 63 2.65 -5.76 7.42
N ALA A 64 3.57 -6.00 8.34
CA ALA A 64 3.33 -6.72 9.59
C ALA A 64 2.40 -6.01 10.60
N PHE A 65 2.07 -4.73 10.38
CA PHE A 65 1.30 -3.93 11.34
C PHE A 65 -0.13 -3.71 10.86
N SER A 66 -1.03 -4.64 11.15
CA SER A 66 -2.48 -4.39 10.99
C SER A 66 -2.94 -3.26 11.93
N GLU A 67 -2.46 -3.31 13.18
CA GLU A 67 -2.68 -2.32 14.22
C GLU A 67 -1.38 -1.57 14.55
N PRO A 68 -0.98 -0.58 13.73
CA PRO A 68 0.22 0.19 14.01
C PRO A 68 0.03 1.01 15.28
N ALA A 69 1.04 1.03 16.15
CA ALA A 69 1.08 1.80 17.38
C ALA A 69 1.84 3.13 17.23
N THR A 70 2.54 3.32 16.10
CA THR A 70 3.31 4.54 15.85
C THR A 70 3.19 5.01 14.40
N PRO A 71 3.46 6.29 14.10
CA PRO A 71 3.49 6.79 12.72
C PRO A 71 4.54 6.11 11.85
N TYR A 72 5.61 5.57 12.44
CA TYR A 72 6.60 4.78 11.71
C TYR A 72 6.04 3.41 11.31
N GLN A 73 5.40 2.69 12.24
CA GLN A 73 4.74 1.42 11.95
C GLN A 73 3.63 1.58 10.90
N ALA A 74 2.93 2.70 10.92
CA ALA A 74 1.89 3.03 9.95
C ALA A 74 2.39 3.00 8.49
N LYS A 75 3.67 3.26 8.23
CA LYS A 75 4.29 3.13 6.88
C LYS A 75 4.31 1.69 6.37
N TYR A 76 4.19 0.71 7.27
CA TYR A 76 4.18 -0.72 7.01
C TYR A 76 2.81 -1.34 7.36
N SER A 77 1.76 -0.50 7.41
CA SER A 77 0.39 -0.91 7.67
C SER A 77 -0.47 -0.64 6.45
N MET A 78 -0.94 -1.72 5.80
CA MET A 78 -1.90 -1.58 4.70
C MET A 78 -3.23 -0.99 5.18
N PRO A 79 -3.84 -1.43 6.31
CA PRO A 79 -5.08 -0.84 6.80
C PRO A 79 -4.99 0.67 7.00
N TYR A 80 -3.91 1.14 7.63
CA TYR A 80 -3.71 2.57 7.84
C TYR A 80 -3.51 3.34 6.53
N CYS A 81 -2.69 2.83 5.61
CA CYS A 81 -2.43 3.51 4.34
C CYS A 81 -3.71 3.66 3.51
N ILE A 82 -4.54 2.63 3.47
CA ILE A 82 -5.83 2.66 2.75
C ILE A 82 -6.82 3.58 3.45
N ALA A 83 -6.91 3.53 4.77
CA ALA A 83 -7.78 4.43 5.54
C ALA A 83 -7.41 5.91 5.31
N ALA A 84 -6.13 6.25 5.33
CA ALA A 84 -5.68 7.61 5.03
C ALA A 84 -6.01 8.01 3.58
N ALA A 85 -5.83 7.11 2.62
CA ALA A 85 -6.20 7.35 1.23
C ALA A 85 -7.69 7.62 1.05
N VAL A 86 -8.55 6.86 1.74
CA VAL A 86 -10.01 7.04 1.73
C VAL A 86 -10.44 8.35 2.38
N VAL A 87 -9.86 8.71 3.53
CA VAL A 87 -10.27 9.90 4.29
C VAL A 87 -9.77 11.21 3.67
N ASP A 88 -8.53 11.23 3.22
CA ASP A 88 -7.88 12.46 2.76
C ASP A 88 -7.75 12.54 1.24
N HIS A 89 -8.11 11.49 0.50
CA HIS A 89 -7.91 11.36 -0.95
C HIS A 89 -6.45 11.56 -1.40
N GLN A 90 -5.49 11.35 -0.48
CA GLN A 90 -4.05 11.40 -0.74
C GLN A 90 -3.25 10.68 0.34
N VAL A 91 -2.04 10.24 -0.01
CA VAL A 91 -1.03 9.76 0.95
C VAL A 91 0.26 10.53 0.73
N THR A 92 0.63 11.35 1.70
CA THR A 92 1.77 12.29 1.64
C THR A 92 2.68 12.10 2.86
N LEU A 93 3.72 12.93 3.00
CA LEU A 93 4.56 12.90 4.20
C LEU A 93 3.75 13.25 5.46
N ASP A 94 2.78 14.17 5.35
CA ASP A 94 1.91 14.58 6.46
C ASP A 94 1.08 13.41 7.00
N THR A 95 0.70 12.46 6.14
CA THR A 95 -0.04 11.23 6.50
C THR A 95 0.64 10.42 7.60
N PHE A 96 1.96 10.54 7.77
CA PHE A 96 2.72 9.78 8.77
C PHE A 96 3.25 10.68 9.90
N THR A 97 2.60 11.82 10.15
CA THR A 97 2.83 12.65 11.34
C THR A 97 1.96 12.16 12.51
N PRO A 98 2.34 12.44 13.77
CA PRO A 98 1.49 12.12 14.93
C PRO A 98 0.07 12.68 14.79
N ARG A 99 -0.05 13.93 14.30
CA ARG A 99 -1.34 14.59 14.08
C ARG A 99 -2.29 13.78 13.17
N LYS A 100 -1.78 13.29 12.03
CA LYS A 100 -2.59 12.47 11.11
C LYS A 100 -2.80 11.06 11.62
N PHE A 101 -1.80 10.50 12.29
CA PHE A 101 -1.88 9.18 12.89
C PHE A 101 -3.00 9.08 13.95
N GLU A 102 -3.24 10.18 14.67
CA GLU A 102 -4.29 10.29 15.68
C GLU A 102 -5.63 10.83 15.12
N ASP A 103 -5.75 11.07 13.81
CA ASP A 103 -7.00 11.57 13.21
C ASP A 103 -8.12 10.53 13.40
N PRO A 104 -9.20 10.86 14.14
CA PRO A 104 -10.25 9.90 14.46
C PRO A 104 -10.94 9.34 13.22
N ARG A 105 -10.97 10.09 12.11
CA ARG A 105 -11.54 9.62 10.83
C ARG A 105 -10.71 8.50 10.24
N ILE A 106 -9.39 8.62 10.30
CA ILE A 106 -8.45 7.59 9.81
C ILE A 106 -8.48 6.38 10.74
N VAL A 107 -8.45 6.61 12.05
CA VAL A 107 -8.56 5.54 13.06
C VAL A 107 -9.82 4.72 12.86
N GLU A 108 -10.95 5.38 12.57
CA GLU A 108 -12.20 4.67 12.36
C GLU A 108 -12.30 3.98 11.01
N THR A 109 -11.86 4.64 9.94
CA THR A 109 -11.85 4.04 8.60
C THR A 109 -10.93 2.83 8.54
N LYS A 110 -9.82 2.82 9.29
CA LYS A 110 -8.89 1.67 9.37
C LYS A 110 -9.59 0.38 9.80
N LYS A 111 -10.59 0.46 10.67
CA LYS A 111 -11.34 -0.73 11.16
C LYS A 111 -12.13 -1.43 10.05
N LYS A 112 -12.43 -0.70 8.96
CA LYS A 112 -13.14 -1.20 7.78
C LYS A 112 -12.22 -1.90 6.77
N VAL A 113 -10.90 -1.86 6.98
CA VAL A 113 -9.92 -2.35 6.01
C VAL A 113 -9.37 -3.71 6.44
N HIS A 114 -9.57 -4.70 5.58
CA HIS A 114 -9.16 -6.08 5.83
C HIS A 114 -8.15 -6.54 4.79
N LEU A 115 -7.14 -7.29 5.25
CA LEU A 115 -6.13 -7.86 4.37
C LEU A 115 -6.36 -9.36 4.27
N SER A 116 -6.32 -9.85 3.04
CA SER A 116 -6.44 -11.27 2.76
C SER A 116 -5.36 -11.72 1.79
N PHE A 117 -5.05 -13.01 1.87
CA PHE A 117 -4.35 -13.73 0.80
C PHE A 117 -5.43 -14.46 -0.01
N PRO A 118 -5.93 -13.88 -1.10
CA PRO A 118 -7.04 -14.44 -1.84
C PRO A 118 -6.61 -15.68 -2.63
N ASP A 119 -7.48 -16.69 -2.70
CA ASP A 119 -7.34 -17.83 -3.60
C ASP A 119 -7.80 -17.45 -5.02
N VAL A 120 -7.12 -16.45 -5.58
CA VAL A 120 -7.30 -16.01 -6.96
C VAL A 120 -5.97 -16.06 -7.69
N PRO A 121 -5.95 -16.29 -9.02
CA PRO A 121 -4.71 -16.28 -9.77
C PRO A 121 -3.95 -14.99 -9.51
N ILE A 122 -2.72 -15.11 -9.00
CA ILE A 122 -1.81 -13.98 -8.84
C ILE A 122 -1.70 -13.34 -10.23
N TRP A 123 -1.99 -12.03 -10.33
CA TRP A 123 -1.83 -11.30 -11.59
C TRP A 123 -0.41 -11.61 -12.12
N PRO A 124 -0.23 -12.11 -13.35
CA PRO A 124 1.09 -12.46 -13.90
C PRO A 124 2.12 -11.30 -13.96
N GLY A 125 1.73 -10.08 -13.60
CA GLY A 125 2.55 -8.88 -13.48
C GLY A 125 2.88 -8.51 -12.02
N LEU A 126 2.55 -9.38 -11.06
CA LEU A 126 3.17 -9.38 -9.74
C LEU A 126 4.60 -9.91 -9.91
N ALA A 127 5.55 -9.24 -9.26
CA ALA A 127 6.98 -9.49 -9.34
C ALA A 127 7.42 -10.81 -8.67
N ASP A 128 6.66 -11.89 -8.84
CA ASP A 128 7.15 -13.26 -8.69
C ASP A 128 7.84 -13.73 -9.98
N VAL A 129 7.78 -12.91 -11.04
CA VAL A 129 8.64 -12.97 -12.23
C VAL A 129 9.75 -11.92 -12.18
N GLY A 130 10.54 -11.93 -11.10
CA GLY A 130 11.92 -11.47 -11.13
C GLY A 130 12.84 -12.70 -11.14
N PRO A 131 14.03 -12.64 -11.77
CA PRO A 131 14.91 -13.79 -11.92
C PRO A 131 15.29 -14.48 -10.60
#